data_AF-A0AAN1QE38-F1
#
_entry.id   AF-A0AAN1QE38-F1
#
_cell.length_a   1.000
_cell.length_b   1.000
_cell.length_c   1.000
_cell.angle_alpha   90.00
_cell.angle_beta   90.00
_cell.angle_gamma   90.00
#
_symmetry.space_group_name_H-M   'P 1'
#
loop_
_entity.id
_entity.type
_entity.pdbx_description
1 polymer ?
#
loop_
_entity_poly.entity_id
_entity_poly.type
_entity_poly.pdbx_seq_one_letter_code
_entity_poly.pdbx_strand_id
1 'polypeptide(L)'
;MSDLTLWQALQQANLVEGEMPRDTQPHWSSRFLLGLVGWIAALFLLFFLFLTFEQLTREANSALLLGAVLLAGAYALNRSQSGDLWDQFVLALTLAADAWLLYGLLDQLDLHHALLWFGLCLLSLAIAVLFDHWLVRLFHSVAAALLPTLGLACLGLQLLALPLVMAAITFCWLRADRDPERHQLYHSITLGLALSLLVLGRLHHPLWDGGSSVLDELGLSRLPLWINPLLCAALLLAVMMKLKLPLLFGLPLVLISAIIPGMGAGALVLILGFYAGSLGLMTLSALLLLGYGSLYYYDLGLTLMTKSWLLLGSGILLLGARQLLTTFAARSDS
;
A
#
# COMPACT_ATOMS: atom_id res chain seq x y z
N MET A 1 4.35 35.04 25.66
CA MET A 1 4.66 35.57 24.33
C MET A 1 3.78 34.79 23.38
N SER A 2 2.78 35.44 22.80
CA SER A 2 1.83 34.79 21.88
C SER A 2 2.61 34.35 20.64
N ASP A 3 2.61 33.05 20.34
CA ASP A 3 3.22 32.51 19.12
C ASP A 3 2.64 33.25 17.91
N LEU A 4 3.49 34.02 17.22
CA LEU A 4 3.12 34.67 15.97
C LEU A 4 2.79 33.57 14.97
N THR A 5 1.64 33.69 14.31
CA THR A 5 1.31 32.80 13.20
C THR A 5 2.37 32.95 12.11
N LEU A 6 2.73 31.86 11.42
CA LEU A 6 3.78 31.85 10.38
C LEU A 6 3.64 33.01 9.37
N TRP A 7 2.41 33.35 9.00
CA TRP A 7 2.11 34.48 8.12
C TRP A 7 2.55 35.82 8.69
N GLN A 8 2.31 36.08 9.97
CA GLN A 8 2.75 37.30 10.65
C GLN A 8 4.27 37.37 10.75
N ALA A 9 4.94 36.24 10.96
CA ALA A 9 6.41 36.18 10.95
C ALA A 9 6.99 36.49 9.55
N LEU A 10 6.38 35.95 8.49
CA LEU A 10 6.78 36.22 7.10
C LEU A 10 6.49 37.67 6.68
N GLN A 11 5.38 38.24 7.14
CA GLN A 11 5.03 39.64 6.89
C GLN A 11 5.99 40.60 7.63
N GLN A 12 6.34 40.29 8.88
CA GLN A 12 7.36 41.05 9.63
C GLN A 12 8.75 40.96 9.00
N ALA A 13 9.06 39.84 8.33
CA ALA A 13 10.29 39.66 7.58
C ALA A 13 10.29 40.33 6.19
N ASN A 14 9.24 41.09 5.82
CA ASN A 14 9.08 41.69 4.49
C ASN A 14 9.18 40.68 3.33
N LEU A 15 8.85 39.41 3.58
CA LEU A 15 8.87 38.36 2.56
C LEU A 15 7.53 38.23 1.83
N VAL A 16 6.44 38.75 2.40
CA VAL A 16 5.09 38.65 1.84
C VAL A 16 4.28 39.90 2.15
N GLU A 17 3.47 40.36 1.20
CA GLU A 17 2.60 41.52 1.33
C GLU A 17 1.11 41.12 1.26
N GLY A 18 0.25 41.82 2.00
CA GLY A 18 -1.21 41.67 1.93
C GLY A 18 -1.85 40.80 3.02
N GLU A 19 -3.17 40.59 2.90
CA GLU A 19 -3.94 39.73 3.79
C GLU A 19 -3.57 38.25 3.59
N MET A 20 -3.69 37.45 4.65
CA MET A 20 -3.47 36.01 4.58
C MET A 20 -4.39 35.38 3.52
N PRO A 21 -3.85 34.62 2.54
CA PRO A 21 -4.67 33.93 1.57
C PRO A 21 -5.68 33.05 2.30
N ARG A 22 -6.96 33.20 1.94
CA ARG A 22 -8.00 32.32 2.48
C ARG A 22 -7.70 30.91 1.99
N ASP A 23 -7.60 29.97 2.93
CA ASP A 23 -7.47 28.56 2.57
C ASP A 23 -8.76 28.12 1.88
N THR A 24 -8.68 28.00 0.56
CA THR A 24 -9.78 27.56 -0.30
C THR A 24 -9.77 26.06 -0.49
N GLN A 25 -8.79 25.33 0.10
CA GLN A 25 -8.78 23.89 0.01
C GLN A 25 -9.89 23.30 0.88
N PRO A 26 -10.71 22.39 0.33
CA PRO A 26 -11.72 21.72 1.11
C PRO A 26 -11.06 20.97 2.28
N HIS A 27 -11.64 21.12 3.47
CA HIS A 27 -11.17 20.46 4.68
C HIS A 27 -11.05 18.94 4.45
N TRP A 28 -10.09 18.28 5.12
CA TRP A 28 -9.77 16.86 4.88
C TRP A 28 -11.00 15.94 5.00
N SER A 29 -11.93 16.28 5.89
CA SER A 29 -13.20 15.55 6.08
C SER A 29 -14.07 15.56 4.83
N SER A 30 -14.11 16.68 4.12
CA SER A 30 -14.87 16.81 2.88
C SER A 30 -14.23 15.98 1.76
N ARG A 31 -12.90 15.96 1.66
CA ARG A 31 -12.18 15.12 0.69
C ARG A 31 -12.37 13.63 0.97
N PHE A 32 -12.35 13.25 2.26
CA PHE A 32 -12.61 11.87 2.69
C PHE A 32 -14.04 11.43 2.36
N LEU A 33 -15.03 12.27 2.71
CA LEU A 33 -16.44 11.98 2.44
C LEU A 33 -16.72 11.91 0.94
N LEU A 34 -16.07 12.76 0.15
CA LEU A 34 -16.18 12.73 -1.31
C LEU A 34 -15.68 11.39 -1.88
N GLY A 35 -14.53 10.89 -1.42
CA GLY A 35 -14.03 9.58 -1.83
C GLY A 35 -14.93 8.41 -1.41
N LEU A 36 -15.53 8.48 -0.21
CA LEU A 36 -16.51 7.49 0.24
C LEU A 36 -17.76 7.49 -0.65
N VAL A 37 -18.26 8.67 -1.01
CA VAL A 37 -19.41 8.83 -1.92
C VAL A 37 -19.08 8.27 -3.31
N GLY A 38 -17.87 8.47 -3.84
CA GLY A 38 -17.45 7.85 -5.09
C GLY A 38 -17.50 6.33 -5.07
N TRP A 39 -17.08 5.70 -3.97
CA TRP A 39 -17.14 4.24 -3.82
C TRP A 39 -18.59 3.73 -3.75
N ILE A 40 -19.45 4.44 -3.03
CA ILE A 40 -20.90 4.13 -2.96
C ILE A 40 -21.55 4.31 -4.35
N ALA A 41 -21.21 5.38 -5.06
CA ALA A 41 -21.69 5.63 -6.42
C ALA A 41 -21.23 4.52 -7.38
N ALA A 42 -20.01 4.01 -7.23
CA ALA A 42 -19.51 2.87 -7.98
C ALA A 42 -20.39 1.63 -7.80
N LEU A 43 -20.76 1.31 -6.55
CA LEU A 43 -21.63 0.18 -6.23
C LEU A 43 -23.03 0.35 -6.83
N PHE A 44 -23.62 1.54 -6.71
CA PHE A 44 -24.92 1.82 -7.34
C PHE A 44 -24.85 1.73 -8.86
N LEU A 45 -23.80 2.28 -9.47
CA LEU A 45 -23.58 2.20 -10.91
C LEU A 45 -23.40 0.75 -11.34
N LEU A 46 -22.58 -0.02 -10.64
CA LEU A 46 -22.34 -1.43 -10.91
C LEU A 46 -23.65 -2.22 -10.85
N PHE A 47 -24.42 -2.06 -9.77
CA PHE A 47 -25.71 -2.74 -9.61
C PHE A 47 -26.72 -2.33 -10.69
N PHE A 48 -26.81 -1.03 -10.97
CA PHE A 48 -27.66 -0.51 -12.04
C PHE A 48 -27.29 -1.11 -13.40
N LEU A 49 -26.00 -1.15 -13.74
CA LEU A 49 -25.52 -1.73 -15.00
C LEU A 49 -25.83 -3.23 -15.04
N PHE A 50 -25.59 -3.97 -13.95
CA PHE A 50 -25.81 -5.41 -13.90
C PHE A 50 -27.29 -5.76 -14.04
N LEU A 51 -28.20 -4.97 -13.43
CA LEU A 51 -29.64 -5.15 -13.57
C LEU A 51 -30.16 -4.72 -14.95
N THR A 52 -29.68 -3.59 -15.47
CA THR A 52 -30.18 -3.04 -16.75
C THR A 52 -29.73 -3.88 -17.93
N PHE A 53 -28.49 -4.38 -17.88
CA PHE A 53 -27.87 -5.15 -18.95
C PHE A 53 -27.72 -6.63 -18.58
N GLU A 54 -28.73 -7.21 -17.92
CA GLU A 54 -28.74 -8.64 -17.54
C GLU A 54 -28.45 -9.56 -18.75
N GLN A 55 -28.89 -9.19 -19.95
CA GLN A 55 -28.61 -9.99 -21.13
C GLN A 55 -27.12 -10.00 -21.51
N LEU A 56 -26.39 -8.90 -21.25
CA LEU A 56 -24.94 -8.82 -21.48
C LEU A 56 -24.16 -9.57 -20.40
N THR A 57 -24.69 -9.69 -19.17
CA THR A 57 -24.01 -10.44 -18.10
C THR A 57 -24.05 -11.95 -18.33
N ARG A 58 -24.98 -12.45 -19.14
CA ARG A 58 -25.07 -13.89 -19.47
C ARG A 58 -23.95 -14.39 -20.38
N GLU A 59 -23.28 -13.48 -21.10
CA GLU A 59 -22.18 -13.83 -22.00
C GLU A 59 -20.90 -13.14 -21.55
N ALA A 60 -19.90 -13.92 -21.13
CA ALA A 60 -18.65 -13.38 -20.62
C ALA A 60 -17.94 -12.42 -21.59
N ASN A 61 -17.96 -12.68 -22.90
CA ASN A 61 -17.37 -11.78 -23.91
C ASN A 61 -18.07 -10.41 -23.95
N SER A 62 -19.39 -10.40 -23.79
CA SER A 62 -20.19 -9.17 -23.74
C SER A 62 -19.89 -8.38 -22.47
N ALA A 63 -19.71 -9.07 -21.34
CA ALA A 63 -19.28 -8.44 -20.10
C ALA A 63 -17.87 -7.82 -20.19
N LEU A 64 -16.92 -8.54 -20.81
CA LEU A 64 -15.56 -8.02 -21.06
C LEU A 64 -15.58 -6.79 -21.96
N LEU A 65 -16.36 -6.84 -23.04
CA LEU A 65 -16.48 -5.71 -23.97
C LEU A 65 -17.07 -4.49 -23.26
N LEU A 66 -18.12 -4.65 -22.46
CA LEU A 66 -18.69 -3.56 -21.69
C LEU A 66 -17.69 -2.99 -20.69
N GLY A 67 -16.99 -3.84 -19.93
CA GLY A 67 -15.93 -3.42 -19.03
C GLY A 67 -14.84 -2.60 -19.73
N ALA A 68 -14.38 -3.05 -20.90
CA ALA A 68 -13.39 -2.32 -21.70
C ALA A 68 -13.90 -0.96 -22.20
N VAL A 69 -15.16 -0.89 -22.64
CA VAL A 69 -15.80 0.36 -23.06
C VAL A 69 -15.93 1.35 -21.89
N LEU A 70 -16.36 0.87 -20.73
CA LEU A 70 -16.47 1.70 -19.52
C LEU A 70 -15.10 2.23 -19.08
N LEU A 71 -14.06 1.38 -19.11
CA LEU A 71 -12.69 1.78 -18.77
C LEU A 71 -12.15 2.83 -19.76
N ALA A 72 -12.36 2.63 -21.06
CA ALA A 72 -11.98 3.61 -22.08
C ALA A 72 -12.72 4.94 -21.90
N GLY A 73 -14.01 4.90 -21.57
CA GLY A 73 -14.81 6.07 -21.22
C GLY A 73 -14.27 6.81 -19.98
N ALA A 74 -13.93 6.07 -18.92
CA ALA A 74 -13.34 6.62 -17.71
C ALA A 74 -11.99 7.29 -17.99
N TYR A 75 -11.16 6.68 -18.83
CA TYR A 75 -9.88 7.25 -19.24
C TYR A 75 -10.04 8.55 -20.04
N ALA A 76 -10.98 8.58 -21.00
CA ALA A 76 -11.27 9.77 -21.79
C ALA A 76 -11.79 10.92 -20.91
N LEU A 77 -12.67 10.61 -19.95
CA LEU A 77 -13.18 11.58 -18.98
C LEU A 77 -12.07 12.12 -18.08
N ASN A 78 -11.21 11.25 -17.55
CA ASN A 78 -10.06 11.64 -16.73
C ASN A 78 -9.12 12.62 -17.44
N ARG A 79 -9.04 12.56 -18.79
CA ARG A 79 -8.18 13.46 -19.57
C ARG A 79 -8.87 14.74 -20.05
N SER A 80 -10.19 14.76 -20.11
CA SER A 80 -10.95 15.87 -20.74
C SER A 80 -11.68 16.76 -19.74
N GLN A 81 -12.04 16.22 -18.57
CA GLN A 81 -12.81 16.93 -17.56
C GLN A 81 -12.00 17.02 -16.27
N SER A 82 -12.12 18.15 -15.58
CA SER A 82 -11.50 18.38 -14.27
C SER A 82 -12.55 18.89 -13.28
N GLY A 83 -12.51 18.38 -12.06
CA GLY A 83 -13.34 18.86 -10.96
C GLY A 83 -13.88 17.72 -10.10
N ASP A 84 -14.20 18.04 -8.85
CA ASP A 84 -14.55 17.07 -7.80
C ASP A 84 -15.64 16.06 -8.21
N LEU A 85 -16.67 16.51 -8.93
CA LEU A 85 -17.75 15.62 -9.40
C LEU A 85 -17.27 14.64 -10.47
N TRP A 86 -16.49 15.13 -11.44
CA TRP A 86 -15.95 14.30 -12.51
C TRP A 86 -14.92 13.31 -11.97
N ASP A 87 -14.13 13.72 -10.98
CA ASP A 87 -13.20 12.86 -10.28
C ASP A 87 -13.91 11.66 -9.63
N GLN A 88 -15.01 11.91 -8.90
CA GLN A 88 -15.81 10.82 -8.33
C GLN A 88 -16.47 9.94 -9.39
N PHE A 89 -16.92 10.54 -10.50
CA PHE A 89 -17.53 9.77 -11.59
C PHE A 89 -16.49 8.90 -12.31
N VAL A 90 -15.28 9.39 -12.55
CA VAL A 90 -14.15 8.63 -13.09
C VAL A 90 -13.81 7.46 -12.17
N LEU A 91 -13.71 7.69 -10.86
CA LEU A 91 -13.47 6.63 -9.89
C LEU A 91 -14.57 5.56 -9.94
N ALA A 92 -15.83 5.97 -9.91
CA ALA A 92 -16.98 5.07 -9.94
C ALA A 92 -17.04 4.25 -11.23
N LEU A 93 -16.82 4.89 -12.37
CA LEU A 93 -16.82 4.26 -13.68
C LEU A 93 -15.67 3.28 -13.84
N THR A 94 -14.48 3.61 -13.33
CA THR A 94 -13.31 2.72 -13.35
C THR A 94 -13.55 1.47 -12.50
N LEU A 95 -14.02 1.64 -11.25
CA LEU A 95 -14.31 0.50 -10.38
C LEU A 95 -15.43 -0.40 -10.92
N ALA A 96 -16.45 0.19 -11.54
CA ALA A 96 -17.49 -0.58 -12.23
C ALA A 96 -16.90 -1.34 -13.42
N ALA A 97 -16.04 -0.70 -14.23
CA ALA A 97 -15.35 -1.35 -15.33
C ALA A 97 -14.50 -2.55 -14.86
N ASP A 98 -13.73 -2.38 -13.78
CA ASP A 98 -12.92 -3.44 -13.19
C ASP A 98 -13.76 -4.64 -12.75
N ALA A 99 -14.92 -4.39 -12.13
CA ALA A 99 -15.84 -5.45 -11.70
C ALA A 99 -16.41 -6.24 -12.91
N TRP A 100 -16.77 -5.56 -13.99
CA TRP A 100 -17.25 -6.20 -15.23
C TRP A 100 -16.14 -6.99 -15.93
N LEU A 101 -14.93 -6.44 -16.02
CA LEU A 101 -13.77 -7.12 -16.59
C LEU A 101 -13.41 -8.37 -15.77
N LEU A 102 -13.38 -8.24 -14.45
CA LEU A 102 -13.10 -9.36 -13.56
C LEU A 102 -14.17 -10.44 -13.67
N TYR A 103 -15.46 -10.07 -13.66
CA TYR A 103 -16.56 -11.00 -13.85
C TYR A 103 -16.43 -11.81 -15.15
N GLY A 104 -16.21 -11.13 -16.28
CA GLY A 104 -16.06 -11.80 -17.58
C GLY A 104 -14.81 -12.69 -17.66
N LEU A 105 -13.70 -12.31 -17.02
CA LEU A 105 -12.48 -13.12 -17.00
C LEU A 105 -12.63 -14.35 -16.11
N LEU A 106 -13.23 -14.20 -14.93
CA LEU A 106 -13.41 -15.28 -13.96
C LEU A 106 -14.39 -16.35 -14.43
N ASP A 107 -15.31 -16.01 -15.33
CA ASP A 107 -16.23 -16.99 -15.95
C ASP A 107 -15.53 -17.87 -17.00
N GLN A 108 -14.49 -17.35 -17.66
CA GLN A 108 -13.80 -18.05 -18.77
C GLN A 108 -12.51 -18.76 -18.35
N LEU A 109 -11.86 -18.30 -17.29
CA LEU A 109 -10.51 -18.70 -16.92
C LEU A 109 -10.49 -19.34 -15.53
N ASP A 110 -9.68 -20.38 -15.38
CA ASP A 110 -9.49 -21.07 -14.12
C ASP A 110 -8.66 -20.21 -13.15
N LEU A 111 -9.16 -20.08 -11.91
CA LEU A 111 -8.54 -19.33 -10.82
C LEU A 111 -7.13 -19.82 -10.47
N HIS A 112 -6.79 -21.08 -10.76
CA HIS A 112 -5.47 -21.65 -10.51
C HIS A 112 -4.44 -21.31 -11.60
N HIS A 113 -4.84 -20.62 -12.67
CA HIS A 113 -3.92 -20.21 -13.74
C HIS A 113 -3.18 -18.93 -13.36
N ALA A 114 -1.90 -19.05 -13.01
CA ALA A 114 -1.05 -17.92 -12.63
C ALA A 114 -1.01 -16.77 -13.66
N LEU A 115 -1.11 -17.09 -14.95
CA LEU A 115 -1.09 -16.10 -16.05
C LEU A 115 -2.26 -15.12 -15.98
N LEU A 116 -3.44 -15.55 -15.51
CA LEU A 116 -4.59 -14.66 -15.31
C LEU A 116 -4.22 -13.53 -14.34
N TRP A 117 -3.66 -13.90 -13.20
CA TRP A 117 -3.33 -12.95 -12.13
C TRP A 117 -2.21 -11.99 -12.53
N PHE A 118 -1.20 -12.47 -13.26
CA PHE A 118 -0.15 -11.61 -13.80
C PHE A 118 -0.66 -10.68 -14.91
N GLY A 119 -1.59 -11.15 -15.75
CA GLY A 119 -2.26 -10.32 -16.76
C GLY A 119 -3.09 -9.19 -16.12
N LEU A 120 -3.88 -9.52 -15.10
CA LEU A 120 -4.61 -8.54 -14.30
C LEU A 120 -3.68 -7.55 -13.59
N CYS A 121 -2.54 -8.02 -13.06
CA CYS A 121 -1.52 -7.16 -12.47
C CYS A 121 -0.98 -6.14 -13.49
N LEU A 122 -0.66 -6.59 -14.70
CA LEU A 122 -0.20 -5.72 -15.78
C LEU A 122 -1.26 -4.67 -16.15
N LEU A 123 -2.53 -5.09 -16.26
CA LEU A 123 -3.64 -4.18 -16.52
C LEU A 123 -3.77 -3.13 -15.40
N SER A 124 -3.71 -3.58 -14.14
CA SER A 124 -3.79 -2.70 -12.98
C SER A 124 -2.65 -1.68 -12.93
N LEU A 125 -1.42 -2.12 -13.24
CA LEU A 125 -0.26 -1.23 -13.36
C LEU A 125 -0.44 -0.22 -14.50
N ALA A 126 -0.97 -0.65 -15.65
CA ALA A 126 -1.24 0.24 -16.76
C ALA A 126 -2.26 1.32 -16.37
N ILE A 127 -3.35 0.94 -15.68
CA ILE A 127 -4.35 1.89 -15.18
C ILE A 127 -3.72 2.87 -14.17
N ALA A 128 -2.93 2.37 -13.21
CA ALA A 128 -2.26 3.20 -12.21
C ALA A 128 -1.27 4.20 -12.81
N VAL A 129 -0.67 3.91 -13.97
CA VAL A 129 0.25 4.81 -14.66
C VAL A 129 -0.47 5.78 -15.59
N LEU A 130 -1.52 5.33 -16.28
CA LEU A 130 -2.19 6.10 -17.33
C LEU A 130 -3.17 7.16 -16.80
N PHE A 131 -3.92 6.83 -15.74
CA PHE A 131 -4.88 7.75 -15.13
C PHE A 131 -4.16 8.83 -14.36
N ASP A 132 -4.74 10.03 -14.29
CA ASP A 132 -4.20 11.17 -13.52
C ASP A 132 -4.87 11.30 -12.15
N HIS A 133 -6.05 10.72 -12.00
CA HIS A 133 -6.81 10.66 -10.77
C HIS A 133 -6.07 9.92 -9.63
N TRP A 134 -5.83 10.61 -8.51
CA TRP A 134 -5.08 10.09 -7.36
C TRP A 134 -5.66 8.80 -6.74
N LEU A 135 -6.98 8.73 -6.48
CA LEU A 135 -7.62 7.52 -5.93
C LEU A 135 -7.54 6.31 -6.87
N VAL A 136 -7.79 6.50 -8.17
CA VAL A 136 -7.66 5.42 -9.17
C VAL A 136 -6.24 4.86 -9.13
N ARG A 137 -5.21 5.71 -9.13
CA ARG A 137 -3.81 5.28 -8.99
C ARG A 137 -3.57 4.51 -7.69
N LEU A 138 -4.06 5.03 -6.57
CA LEU A 138 -3.92 4.42 -5.25
C LEU A 138 -4.49 2.99 -5.23
N PHE A 139 -5.76 2.82 -5.61
CA PHE A 139 -6.45 1.52 -5.57
C PHE A 139 -5.86 0.53 -6.57
N HIS A 140 -5.50 0.98 -7.77
CA HIS A 140 -4.85 0.12 -8.77
C HIS A 140 -3.42 -0.25 -8.38
N SER A 141 -2.77 0.55 -7.54
CA SER A 141 -1.47 0.17 -6.94
C SER A 141 -1.64 -0.87 -5.84
N VAL A 142 -2.73 -0.81 -5.06
CA VAL A 142 -3.11 -1.88 -4.13
C VAL A 142 -3.36 -3.18 -4.92
N ALA A 143 -4.21 -3.12 -5.95
CA ALA A 143 -4.51 -4.28 -6.79
C ALA A 143 -3.26 -4.83 -7.49
N ALA A 144 -2.39 -3.96 -8.03
CA ALA A 144 -1.12 -4.37 -8.63
C ALA A 144 -0.14 -5.02 -7.65
N ALA A 145 -0.29 -4.81 -6.34
CA ALA A 145 0.44 -5.57 -5.34
C ALA A 145 -0.24 -6.90 -5.00
N LEU A 146 -1.57 -6.93 -4.87
CA LEU A 146 -2.33 -8.12 -4.48
C LEU A 146 -2.45 -9.18 -5.59
N LEU A 147 -2.74 -8.78 -6.83
CA LEU A 147 -2.90 -9.67 -7.97
C LEU A 147 -1.67 -10.57 -8.23
N PRO A 148 -0.43 -10.07 -8.29
CA PRO A 148 0.72 -10.95 -8.46
C PRO A 148 0.93 -11.88 -7.25
N THR A 149 0.40 -11.57 -6.06
CA THR A 149 0.48 -12.51 -4.93
C THR A 149 -0.35 -13.76 -5.15
N LEU A 150 -1.54 -13.61 -5.75
CA LEU A 150 -2.40 -14.71 -6.14
C LEU A 150 -1.76 -15.54 -7.26
N GLY A 151 -1.14 -14.87 -8.23
CA GLY A 151 -0.36 -15.53 -9.28
C GLY A 151 0.83 -16.32 -8.74
N LEU A 152 1.56 -15.77 -7.76
CA LEU A 152 2.63 -16.47 -7.07
C LEU A 152 2.13 -17.64 -6.23
N ALA A 153 0.95 -17.53 -5.59
CA ALA A 153 0.33 -18.62 -4.85
C ALA A 153 0.01 -19.82 -5.76
N CYS A 154 -0.51 -19.58 -6.96
CA CYS A 154 -0.72 -20.63 -7.97
C CYS A 154 0.58 -21.37 -8.35
N LEU A 155 1.74 -20.71 -8.22
CA LEU A 155 3.06 -21.29 -8.47
C LEU A 155 3.72 -21.90 -7.21
N GLY A 156 3.10 -21.76 -6.03
CA GLY A 156 3.68 -22.13 -4.74
C GLY A 156 4.82 -21.20 -4.28
N LEU A 157 4.85 -19.96 -4.77
CA LEU A 157 5.87 -18.94 -4.48
C LEU A 157 5.32 -17.76 -3.66
N GLN A 158 4.18 -17.93 -2.98
CA GLN A 158 3.49 -16.87 -2.25
C GLN A 158 4.37 -16.15 -1.21
N LEU A 159 5.35 -16.85 -0.63
CA LEU A 159 6.30 -16.27 0.33
C LEU A 159 7.20 -15.17 -0.26
N LEU A 160 7.30 -15.03 -1.58
CA LEU A 160 8.04 -13.95 -2.23
C LEU A 160 7.22 -12.65 -2.34
N ALA A 161 5.91 -12.72 -2.14
CA ALA A 161 5.03 -11.58 -2.36
C ALA A 161 5.39 -10.36 -1.50
N LEU A 162 5.53 -10.56 -0.18
CA LEU A 162 5.86 -9.48 0.75
C LEU A 162 7.20 -8.78 0.42
N PRO A 163 8.33 -9.49 0.25
CA PRO A 163 9.58 -8.84 -0.13
C PRO A 163 9.53 -8.19 -1.52
N LEU A 164 8.77 -8.74 -2.48
CA LEU A 164 8.59 -8.11 -3.79
C LEU A 164 7.84 -6.77 -3.69
N VAL A 165 6.78 -6.70 -2.89
CA VAL A 165 6.05 -5.44 -2.66
C VAL A 165 6.95 -4.43 -1.93
N MET A 166 7.72 -4.86 -0.92
CA MET A 166 8.72 -4.00 -0.26
C MET A 166 9.77 -3.45 -1.23
N ALA A 167 10.25 -4.29 -2.15
CA ALA A 167 11.18 -3.88 -3.20
C ALA A 167 10.53 -2.88 -4.16
N ALA A 168 9.27 -3.09 -4.55
CA ALA A 168 8.51 -2.16 -5.39
C ALA A 168 8.31 -0.80 -4.72
N ILE A 169 7.93 -0.76 -3.43
CA ILE A 169 7.83 0.47 -2.63
C ILE A 169 9.17 1.21 -2.64
N THR A 170 10.26 0.50 -2.35
CA THR A 170 11.60 1.08 -2.32
C THR A 170 12.01 1.64 -3.69
N PHE A 171 11.70 0.91 -4.77
CA PHE A 171 11.97 1.35 -6.13
C PHE A 171 11.20 2.61 -6.50
N CYS A 172 9.88 2.64 -6.24
CA CYS A 172 9.04 3.81 -6.48
C CYS A 172 9.53 5.03 -5.68
N TRP A 173 9.91 4.84 -4.41
CA TRP A 173 10.47 5.90 -3.58
C TRP A 173 11.78 6.45 -4.14
N LEU A 174 12.73 5.58 -4.50
CA LEU A 174 14.01 5.98 -5.11
C LEU A 174 13.82 6.67 -6.47
N ARG A 175 12.73 6.37 -7.18
CA ARG A 175 12.41 6.99 -8.46
C ARG A 175 11.73 8.35 -8.27
N ALA A 176 10.89 8.50 -7.24
CA ALA A 176 10.28 9.78 -6.87
C ALA A 176 11.33 10.85 -6.52
N ASP A 177 12.45 10.45 -5.92
CA ASP A 177 13.57 11.34 -5.58
C ASP A 177 14.36 11.78 -6.83
N ARG A 178 14.44 10.93 -7.85
CA ARG A 178 15.18 11.21 -9.10
C ARG A 178 14.37 11.98 -10.14
N ASP A 179 13.05 11.89 -10.08
CA ASP A 179 12.14 12.40 -11.11
C ASP A 179 11.02 13.25 -10.47
N PRO A 180 11.32 14.53 -10.13
CA PRO A 180 10.38 15.39 -9.42
C PRO A 180 9.11 15.69 -10.20
N GLU A 181 9.17 15.72 -11.54
CA GLU A 181 8.00 15.97 -12.40
C GLU A 181 6.92 14.92 -12.22
N ARG A 182 7.33 13.67 -11.94
CA ARG A 182 6.44 12.53 -11.73
C ARG A 182 6.25 12.19 -10.26
N HIS A 183 6.60 13.09 -9.35
CA HIS A 183 6.53 12.85 -7.91
C HIS A 183 5.12 12.40 -7.45
N GLN A 184 4.05 13.06 -7.93
CA GLN A 184 2.68 12.71 -7.56
C GLN A 184 2.29 11.29 -7.99
N LEU A 185 2.75 10.85 -9.16
CA LEU A 185 2.55 9.48 -9.65
C LEU A 185 3.22 8.49 -8.69
N TYR A 186 4.52 8.65 -8.44
CA TYR A 186 5.25 7.72 -7.57
C TYR A 186 4.75 7.75 -6.13
N HIS A 187 4.31 8.91 -5.63
CA HIS A 187 3.75 9.05 -4.29
C HIS A 187 2.46 8.24 -4.13
N SER A 188 1.50 8.40 -5.06
CA SER A 188 0.24 7.64 -5.04
C SER A 188 0.47 6.13 -5.15
N ILE A 189 1.40 5.70 -6.00
CA ILE A 189 1.77 4.28 -6.14
C ILE A 189 2.42 3.76 -4.84
N THR A 190 3.38 4.50 -4.28
CA THR A 190 4.06 4.10 -3.04
C THR A 190 3.07 3.94 -1.88
N LEU A 191 2.11 4.87 -1.75
CA LEU A 191 1.05 4.77 -0.74
C LEU A 191 0.14 3.56 -0.97
N GLY A 192 -0.27 3.28 -2.22
CA GLY A 192 -1.12 2.14 -2.54
C GLY A 192 -0.41 0.81 -2.31
N LEU A 193 0.86 0.70 -2.72
CA LEU A 193 1.70 -0.45 -2.40
C LEU A 193 1.87 -0.62 -0.88
N ALA A 194 2.11 0.46 -0.12
CA ALA A 194 2.22 0.39 1.34
C ALA A 194 0.90 -0.03 2.00
N LEU A 195 -0.24 0.47 1.50
CA LEU A 195 -1.57 0.08 1.96
C LEU A 195 -1.83 -1.42 1.72
N SER A 196 -1.38 -1.95 0.57
CA SER A 196 -1.53 -3.38 0.26
C SER A 196 -0.83 -4.31 1.26
N LEU A 197 0.24 -3.84 1.91
CA LEU A 197 0.97 -4.63 2.91
C LEU A 197 0.10 -4.97 4.14
N LEU A 198 -0.92 -4.17 4.45
CA LEU A 198 -1.87 -4.48 5.55
C LEU A 198 -2.72 -5.71 5.20
N VAL A 199 -3.13 -5.81 3.93
CA VAL A 199 -3.95 -6.93 3.43
C VAL A 199 -3.09 -8.18 3.28
N LEU A 200 -1.85 -8.03 2.80
CA LEU A 200 -0.94 -9.14 2.55
C LEU A 200 -0.63 -9.98 3.79
N GLY A 201 -0.54 -9.32 4.96
CA GLY A 201 -0.35 -10.00 6.23
C GLY A 201 -1.53 -10.90 6.61
N ARG A 202 -2.76 -10.51 6.23
CA ARG A 202 -3.97 -11.31 6.49
C ARG A 202 -4.13 -12.47 5.51
N LEU A 203 -3.74 -12.32 4.25
CA LEU A 203 -3.88 -13.38 3.24
C LEU A 203 -3.09 -14.66 3.56
N HIS A 204 -2.02 -14.55 4.33
CA HIS A 204 -1.22 -15.69 4.79
C HIS A 204 -1.84 -16.45 5.98
N HIS A 205 -2.82 -15.86 6.66
CA HIS A 205 -3.52 -16.50 7.78
C HIS A 205 -4.91 -16.99 7.33
N PRO A 206 -5.43 -18.05 7.96
CA PRO A 206 -6.82 -18.46 7.75
C PRO A 206 -7.79 -17.30 7.99
N LEU A 207 -8.76 -17.14 7.09
CA LEU A 207 -9.82 -16.15 7.26
C LEU A 207 -10.81 -16.56 8.35
N TRP A 208 -10.99 -17.86 8.56
CA TRP A 208 -11.92 -18.46 9.52
C TRP A 208 -11.21 -19.53 10.36
N ASP A 209 -11.66 -19.71 11.60
CA ASP A 209 -11.16 -20.77 12.48
C ASP A 209 -11.33 -22.15 11.82
N GLY A 210 -10.21 -22.84 11.58
CA GLY A 210 -10.17 -24.18 10.97
C GLY A 210 -10.06 -24.21 9.43
N GLY A 211 -10.00 -23.05 8.76
CA GLY A 211 -9.81 -22.97 7.30
C GLY A 211 -8.35 -22.96 6.82
N SER A 212 -8.13 -23.19 5.53
CA SER A 212 -6.88 -22.88 4.84
C SER A 212 -6.71 -21.37 4.65
N SER A 213 -5.47 -20.90 4.47
CA SER A 213 -5.25 -19.54 3.99
C SER A 213 -5.71 -19.44 2.52
N VAL A 214 -6.16 -18.26 2.10
CA VAL A 214 -6.57 -18.02 0.70
C VAL A 214 -5.44 -18.38 -0.28
N LEU A 215 -4.20 -18.16 0.13
CA LEU A 215 -3.03 -18.46 -0.68
C LEU A 215 -2.77 -19.97 -0.76
N ASP A 216 -2.99 -20.71 0.33
CA ASP A 216 -2.81 -22.17 0.34
C ASP A 216 -3.90 -22.91 -0.45
N GLU A 217 -5.10 -22.33 -0.56
CA GLU A 217 -6.17 -22.84 -1.44
C GLU A 217 -5.76 -22.79 -2.91
N LEU A 218 -5.05 -21.74 -3.32
CA LEU A 218 -4.53 -21.60 -4.69
C LEU A 218 -3.28 -22.46 -4.94
N GLY A 219 -2.47 -22.69 -3.91
CA GLY A 219 -1.30 -23.56 -4.01
C GLY A 219 -0.45 -23.61 -2.75
N LEU A 220 -0.02 -24.82 -2.37
CA LEU A 220 0.89 -25.00 -1.24
C LEU A 220 2.26 -24.37 -1.50
N SER A 221 2.81 -23.68 -0.49
CA SER A 221 4.13 -23.06 -0.59
C SER A 221 5.21 -24.10 -0.83
N ARG A 222 6.00 -23.89 -1.88
CA ARG A 222 7.21 -24.67 -2.21
C ARG A 222 8.46 -24.13 -1.50
N LEU A 223 8.37 -22.90 -0.99
CA LEU A 223 9.47 -22.23 -0.31
C LEU A 223 9.39 -22.44 1.20
N PRO A 224 10.53 -22.60 1.88
CA PRO A 224 10.56 -22.67 3.34
C PRO A 224 10.20 -21.32 3.96
N LEU A 225 9.43 -21.38 5.06
CA LEU A 225 8.85 -20.22 5.75
C LEU A 225 9.88 -19.16 6.18
N TRP A 226 11.10 -19.57 6.50
CA TRP A 226 12.17 -18.66 6.95
C TRP A 226 12.73 -17.75 5.85
N ILE A 227 12.50 -18.04 4.56
CA ILE A 227 12.98 -17.20 3.45
C ILE A 227 12.30 -15.83 3.46
N ASN A 228 11.00 -15.77 3.74
CA ASN A 228 10.25 -14.52 3.71
C ASN A 228 10.81 -13.45 4.67
N PRO A 229 10.93 -13.69 6.00
CA PRO A 229 11.45 -12.70 6.92
C PRO A 229 12.92 -12.37 6.65
N LEU A 230 13.72 -13.34 6.19
CA LEU A 230 15.12 -13.12 5.82
C LEU A 230 15.24 -12.14 4.64
N LEU A 231 14.44 -12.31 3.58
CA LEU A 231 14.42 -11.40 2.43
C LEU A 231 13.91 -10.00 2.82
N CYS A 232 12.89 -9.92 3.67
CA CYS A 232 12.39 -8.64 4.18
C CYS A 232 13.47 -7.90 4.98
N ALA A 233 14.20 -8.61 5.86
CA ALA A 233 15.29 -8.04 6.63
C ALA A 233 16.48 -7.62 5.76
N ALA A 234 16.83 -8.41 4.74
CA ALA A 234 17.87 -8.09 3.78
C ALA A 234 17.54 -6.81 2.98
N LEU A 235 16.28 -6.66 2.54
CA LEU A 235 15.80 -5.44 1.88
C LEU A 235 15.86 -4.23 2.82
N LEU A 236 15.42 -4.39 4.07
CA LEU A 236 15.52 -3.33 5.07
C LEU A 236 16.98 -2.89 5.29
N LEU A 237 17.90 -3.84 5.43
CA LEU A 237 19.32 -3.57 5.56
C LEU A 237 19.87 -2.85 4.33
N ALA A 238 19.50 -3.29 3.13
CA ALA A 238 19.92 -2.65 1.88
C ALA A 238 19.44 -1.18 1.80
N VAL A 239 18.19 -0.90 2.22
CA VAL A 239 17.67 0.47 2.31
C VAL A 239 18.46 1.30 3.31
N MET A 240 18.74 0.75 4.49
CA MET A 240 19.53 1.46 5.49
C MET A 240 20.94 1.80 5.02
N MET A 241 21.61 0.87 4.34
CA MET A 241 22.93 1.10 3.74
C MET A 241 22.86 2.17 2.65
N LYS A 242 21.82 2.13 1.80
CA LYS A 242 21.58 3.13 0.75
C LYS A 242 21.41 4.54 1.32
N LEU A 243 20.66 4.65 2.42
CA LEU A 243 20.40 5.92 3.12
C LEU A 243 21.55 6.35 4.04
N LYS A 244 22.64 5.57 4.11
CA LYS A 244 23.78 5.79 5.00
C LYS A 244 23.37 5.95 6.47
N LEU A 245 22.35 5.21 6.88
CA LEU A 245 21.91 5.20 8.27
C LEU A 245 22.95 4.53 9.16
N PRO A 246 23.13 4.99 10.41
CA PRO A 246 24.09 4.40 11.34
C PRO A 246 23.65 2.98 11.69
N LEU A 247 24.30 1.99 11.08
CA LEU A 247 23.93 0.58 11.16
C LEU A 247 23.90 0.04 12.59
N LEU A 248 24.75 0.56 13.48
CA LEU A 248 24.77 0.16 14.89
C LEU A 248 23.40 0.28 15.56
N PHE A 249 22.64 1.33 15.23
CA PHE A 249 21.36 1.62 15.89
C PHE A 249 20.16 1.01 15.19
N GLY A 250 20.26 0.70 13.89
CA GLY A 250 19.17 0.04 13.17
C GLY A 250 19.38 -1.46 12.91
N LEU A 251 20.56 -2.02 13.17
CA LEU A 251 20.78 -3.48 13.18
C LEU A 251 19.78 -4.20 14.11
N PRO A 252 19.45 -3.67 15.31
CA PRO A 252 18.34 -4.16 16.12
C PRO A 252 17.03 -4.36 15.35
N LEU A 253 16.65 -3.39 14.54
CA LEU A 253 15.41 -3.43 13.75
C LEU A 253 15.47 -4.48 12.63
N VAL A 254 16.64 -4.64 12.00
CA VAL A 254 16.89 -5.69 10.99
C VAL A 254 16.80 -7.07 11.63
N LEU A 255 17.41 -7.27 12.80
CA LEU A 255 17.35 -8.55 13.52
C LEU A 255 15.91 -8.91 13.91
N ILE A 256 15.15 -7.96 14.46
CA ILE A 256 13.74 -8.16 14.79
C ILE A 256 12.94 -8.53 13.53
N SER A 257 13.23 -7.87 12.41
CA SER A 257 12.57 -8.15 11.13
C SER A 257 12.87 -9.54 10.56
N ALA A 258 14.04 -10.10 10.86
CA ALA A 258 14.43 -11.45 10.46
C ALA A 258 13.79 -12.54 11.34
N ILE A 259 13.44 -12.21 12.59
CA ILE A 259 12.87 -13.14 13.57
C ILE A 259 11.34 -13.12 13.52
N ILE A 260 10.74 -11.93 13.43
CA ILE A 260 9.29 -11.72 13.49
C ILE A 260 8.79 -11.45 12.06
N PRO A 261 8.06 -12.39 11.43
CA PRO A 261 7.51 -12.19 10.09
C PRO A 261 6.66 -10.91 10.00
N GLY A 262 6.81 -10.18 8.91
CA GLY A 262 6.05 -8.95 8.65
C GLY A 262 6.58 -7.67 9.32
N MET A 263 7.38 -7.76 10.39
CA MET A 263 7.95 -6.57 11.04
C MET A 263 8.87 -5.77 10.10
N GLY A 264 9.58 -6.45 9.20
CA GLY A 264 10.42 -5.81 8.18
C GLY A 264 9.66 -4.87 7.25
N ALA A 265 8.40 -5.20 6.92
CA ALA A 265 7.57 -4.36 6.07
C ALA A 265 7.18 -3.06 6.78
N GLY A 266 6.71 -3.15 8.03
CA GLY A 266 6.39 -1.98 8.85
C GLY A 266 7.60 -1.08 9.10
N ALA A 267 8.76 -1.67 9.40
CA ALA A 267 10.03 -0.97 9.60
C ALA A 267 10.52 -0.25 8.34
N LEU A 268 10.46 -0.91 7.18
CA LEU A 268 10.86 -0.30 5.91
C LEU A 268 9.98 0.90 5.58
N VAL A 269 8.66 0.75 5.69
CA VAL A 269 7.72 1.85 5.45
C VAL A 269 7.92 2.99 6.47
N LEU A 270 8.30 2.68 7.72
CA LEU A 270 8.63 3.70 8.72
C LEU A 270 9.80 4.57 8.28
N ILE A 271 10.90 3.93 7.88
CA ILE A 271 12.13 4.61 7.47
C ILE A 271 11.85 5.47 6.24
N LEU A 272 11.19 4.90 5.22
CA LEU A 272 10.86 5.65 4.01
C LEU A 272 9.89 6.80 4.29
N GLY A 273 8.89 6.58 5.14
CA GLY A 273 7.93 7.61 5.55
C GLY A 273 8.58 8.77 6.30
N PHE A 274 9.49 8.46 7.23
CA PHE A 274 10.27 9.47 7.95
C PHE A 274 11.17 10.28 7.01
N TYR A 275 11.92 9.61 6.12
CA TYR A 275 12.77 10.29 5.15
C TYR A 275 11.99 11.13 4.13
N ALA A 276 10.81 10.67 3.73
CA ALA A 276 9.95 11.40 2.81
C ALA A 276 9.16 12.54 3.49
N GLY A 277 9.19 12.65 4.82
CA GLY A 277 8.30 13.55 5.57
C GLY A 277 6.82 13.24 5.35
N SER A 278 6.47 11.99 5.00
CA SER A 278 5.11 11.60 4.64
C SER A 278 4.35 11.07 5.84
N LEU A 279 3.42 11.88 6.36
CA LEU A 279 2.55 11.47 7.46
C LEU A 279 1.71 10.23 7.08
N GLY A 280 1.28 10.11 5.81
CA GLY A 280 0.54 8.95 5.32
C GLY A 280 1.33 7.64 5.39
N LEU A 281 2.62 7.65 5.01
CA LEU A 281 3.47 6.47 5.15
C LEU A 281 3.80 6.17 6.62
N MET A 282 3.99 7.20 7.45
CA MET A 282 4.23 7.02 8.88
C MET A 282 3.01 6.42 9.61
N THR A 283 1.79 6.87 9.29
CA THR A 283 0.56 6.30 9.87
C THR A 283 0.34 4.87 9.38
N LEU A 284 0.54 4.60 8.09
CA LEU A 284 0.51 3.24 7.55
C LEU A 284 1.55 2.34 8.21
N SER A 285 2.76 2.84 8.44
CA SER A 285 3.80 2.10 9.16
C SER A 285 3.37 1.75 10.58
N ALA A 286 2.81 2.71 11.33
CA ALA A 286 2.29 2.42 12.66
C ALA A 286 1.21 1.34 12.64
N LEU A 287 0.27 1.41 11.68
CA LEU A 287 -0.74 0.38 11.47
C LEU A 287 -0.14 -0.97 11.07
N LEU A 288 0.90 -0.99 10.24
CA LEU A 288 1.61 -2.21 9.83
C LEU A 288 2.31 -2.86 11.02
N LEU A 289 3.04 -2.09 11.82
CA LEU A 289 3.73 -2.59 13.01
C LEU A 289 2.74 -3.16 14.04
N LEU A 290 1.62 -2.46 14.27
CA LEU A 290 0.54 -2.95 15.14
C LEU A 290 -0.15 -4.19 14.55
N GLY A 291 -0.45 -4.19 13.26
CA GLY A 291 -1.12 -5.27 12.56
C GLY A 291 -0.30 -6.55 12.54
N TYR A 292 0.95 -6.49 12.06
CA TYR A 292 1.85 -7.64 12.06
C TYR A 292 2.25 -8.08 13.47
N GLY A 293 2.41 -7.14 14.41
CA GLY A 293 2.62 -7.47 15.82
C GLY A 293 1.43 -8.25 16.41
N SER A 294 0.20 -7.85 16.08
CA SER A 294 -1.01 -8.56 16.50
C SER A 294 -1.11 -9.95 15.87
N LEU A 295 -0.89 -10.06 14.55
CA LEU A 295 -0.89 -11.36 13.85
C LEU A 295 0.15 -12.32 14.44
N TYR A 296 1.36 -11.84 14.68
CA TYR A 296 2.41 -12.62 15.34
C TYR A 296 2.00 -13.04 16.75
N TYR A 297 1.34 -12.18 17.52
CA TYR A 297 0.88 -12.52 18.87
C TYR A 297 -0.20 -13.61 18.89
N TYR A 298 -1.13 -13.59 17.92
CA TYR A 298 -2.23 -14.57 17.84
C TYR A 298 -1.89 -15.87 17.09
N ASP A 299 -0.73 -15.95 16.42
CA ASP A 299 -0.34 -17.15 15.68
C ASP A 299 -0.09 -18.39 16.57
N LEU A 300 -0.82 -19.49 16.42
CA LEU A 300 -0.73 -20.63 17.34
C LEU A 300 0.56 -21.46 17.22
N GLY A 301 1.45 -21.15 16.27
CA GLY A 301 2.67 -21.93 15.98
C GLY A 301 3.75 -21.91 17.07
N LEU A 302 3.77 -20.91 17.95
CA LEU A 302 4.73 -20.79 19.05
C LEU A 302 4.03 -20.68 20.41
N THR A 303 4.66 -21.24 21.45
CA THR A 303 4.14 -21.09 22.81
C THR A 303 4.09 -19.62 23.22
N LEU A 304 3.08 -19.26 24.02
CA LEU A 304 2.91 -17.89 24.55
C LEU A 304 4.17 -17.41 25.29
N MET A 305 4.85 -18.31 26.01
CA MET A 305 6.09 -18.01 26.73
C MET A 305 7.21 -17.61 25.76
N THR A 306 7.43 -18.38 24.69
CA THR A 306 8.45 -18.07 23.67
C THR A 306 8.21 -16.70 23.04
N LYS A 307 6.95 -16.40 22.70
CA LYS A 307 6.58 -15.10 22.13
C LYS A 307 6.84 -13.94 23.09
N SER A 308 6.47 -14.10 24.35
CA SER A 308 6.71 -13.08 25.38
C SER A 308 8.20 -12.81 25.59
N TRP A 309 9.04 -13.84 25.60
CA TRP A 309 10.50 -13.67 25.67
C TRP A 309 11.07 -12.94 24.45
N LEU A 310 10.60 -13.28 23.25
CA LEU A 310 11.04 -12.61 22.02
C LEU A 310 10.60 -11.14 21.98
N LEU A 311 9.37 -10.84 22.37
CA LEU A 311 8.87 -9.47 22.46
C LEU A 311 9.62 -8.66 23.53
N LEU A 312 9.83 -9.23 24.72
CA LEU A 312 10.61 -8.59 25.79
C LEU A 312 12.06 -8.33 25.34
N GLY A 313 12.70 -9.33 24.72
CA GLY A 313 14.05 -9.19 24.17
C GLY A 313 14.13 -8.10 23.09
N SER A 314 13.15 -8.06 22.18
CA SER A 314 13.08 -7.01 21.15
C SER A 314 12.89 -5.61 21.75
N GLY A 315 12.06 -5.48 22.79
CA GLY A 315 11.85 -4.23 23.51
C GLY A 315 13.12 -3.73 24.20
N ILE A 316 13.82 -4.61 24.92
CA ILE A 316 15.10 -4.29 25.56
C ILE A 316 16.14 -3.85 24.51
N LEU A 317 16.24 -4.57 23.41
CA LEU A 317 17.17 -4.29 22.31
C LEU A 317 16.92 -2.90 21.71
N LEU A 318 15.65 -2.55 21.43
CA LEU A 318 15.27 -1.24 20.88
C LEU A 318 15.48 -0.10 21.89
N LEU A 319 15.13 -0.31 23.16
CA LEU A 319 15.35 0.68 24.22
C LEU A 319 16.84 0.90 24.47
N GLY A 320 17.65 -0.17 24.45
CA GLY A 320 19.11 -0.08 24.51
C GLY A 320 19.68 0.71 23.35
N ALA A 321 19.24 0.45 22.12
CA ALA A 321 19.64 1.20 20.93
C ALA A 321 19.27 2.69 21.04
N ARG A 322 18.06 3.00 21.53
CA ARG A 322 17.60 4.37 21.80
C ARG A 322 18.47 5.06 22.85
N GLN A 323 18.78 4.38 23.96
CA GLN A 323 19.61 4.97 25.02
C GLN A 323 21.05 5.21 24.55
N LEU A 324 21.58 4.32 23.72
CA LEU A 324 22.88 4.54 23.09
C LEU A 324 22.83 5.75 22.14
N LEU A 325 21.79 5.87 21.31
CA LEU A 325 21.60 7.05 20.45
C LEU A 325 21.60 8.36 21.25
N THR A 326 20.82 8.43 22.32
CA THR A 326 20.71 9.65 23.14
C THR A 326 22.01 9.98 23.87
N THR A 327 22.74 8.98 24.35
CA THR A 327 24.04 9.19 25.01
C THR A 327 25.14 9.60 24.04
N PHE A 328 25.15 9.10 22.81
CA PHE A 328 26.08 9.54 21.77
C PHE A 328 25.77 10.95 21.26
N ALA A 329 24.49 11.29 21.06
CA ALA A 329 24.08 12.65 20.68
C ALA A 329 24.44 13.67 21.77
N ALA A 330 24.21 13.34 23.05
CA ALA A 330 24.59 14.21 24.17
C ALA A 330 26.11 14.43 24.28
N ARG A 331 26.94 13.53 23.74
CA ARG A 331 28.40 13.66 23.70
C ARG A 331 28.92 14.41 22.47
N SER A 332 28.13 14.55 21.40
CA SER A 332 28.54 15.34 20.24
C SER A 332 28.29 16.84 20.41
N ASP A 333 27.35 17.20 21.27
CA ASP A 333 26.95 18.59 21.52
C ASP A 333 27.75 19.25 22.68
N SER A 334 28.69 18.52 23.29
CA SER A 334 29.60 18.97 24.37
C SER A 334 31.03 19.09 23.87
#